data_AF-A0A536SWV4-F1
#
_entry.id   AF-A0A536SWV4-F1
#
_cell.length_a   1.000
_cell.length_b   1.000
_cell.length_c   1.000
_cell.angle_alpha   90.00
_cell.angle_beta   90.00
_cell.angle_gamma   90.00
#
_symmetry.space_group_name_H-M   'P 1'
#
loop_
_entity.id
_entity.type
_entity.pdbx_description
1 polymer ?
#
loop_
_entity_poly.entity_id
_entity_poly.type
_entity_poly.pdbx_seq_one_letter_code
_entity_poly.pdbx_strand_id
1 'polypeptide(L)'
;MLGGWRWLSGTATQNGPQFRKLLASGIPLGMSSDGMQISTMSPWINLYYVVTGKNARGQMINGDQTLGRKDAIRLYTANNGWFLRAEDKLGTIEEGKLGDLVVVSADYFDERAVPDESIKDLRSVLTVVGGKVVYDDLNGHSKDYWKAGMP
;
A
#
# COMPACT_ATOMS: atom_id res chain seq x y z
N MET A 1 -12.95 -5.76 2.94
CA MET A 1 -11.76 -5.16 2.31
C MET A 1 -11.92 -3.64 2.34
N LEU A 2 -10.89 -2.89 2.72
CA LEU A 2 -10.91 -1.44 2.89
C LEU A 2 -10.22 -0.76 1.69
N GLY A 3 -10.90 0.20 1.08
CA GLY A 3 -10.38 0.96 -0.06
C GLY A 3 -9.87 2.35 0.33
N GLY A 4 -8.83 2.81 -0.35
CA GLY A 4 -8.33 4.18 -0.23
C GLY A 4 -9.00 5.19 -1.16
N TRP A 5 -10.15 4.88 -1.78
CA TRP A 5 -10.77 5.75 -2.81
C TRP A 5 -11.02 7.19 -2.34
N ARG A 6 -11.30 7.37 -1.04
CA ARG A 6 -11.50 8.69 -0.41
C ARG A 6 -10.23 9.54 -0.39
N TRP A 7 -9.07 8.98 -0.72
CA TRP A 7 -7.86 9.75 -0.97
C TRP A 7 -8.06 10.77 -2.12
N LEU A 8 -8.76 10.42 -3.20
CA LEU A 8 -8.98 11.32 -4.35
C LEU A 8 -10.00 12.42 -4.04
N SER A 9 -11.14 12.07 -3.45
CA SER A 9 -12.32 12.95 -3.38
C SER A 9 -12.80 13.26 -1.97
N GLY A 10 -12.15 12.70 -0.93
CA GLY A 10 -12.59 12.82 0.45
C GLY A 10 -12.41 14.23 1.05
N THR A 11 -13.24 14.50 2.05
CA THR A 11 -13.24 15.72 2.87
C THR A 11 -13.24 15.33 4.35
N ALA A 12 -13.10 16.31 5.25
CA ALA A 12 -13.14 16.05 6.69
C ALA A 12 -14.50 15.50 7.17
N THR A 13 -15.59 15.81 6.48
CA THR A 13 -16.95 15.31 6.79
C THR A 13 -17.32 14.05 6.01
N GLN A 14 -16.71 13.86 4.84
CA GLN A 14 -16.89 12.69 3.98
C GLN A 14 -15.56 11.96 3.85
N ASN A 15 -15.13 11.36 4.97
CA ASN A 15 -13.82 10.76 5.14
C ASN A 15 -13.78 9.28 4.75
N GLY A 16 -12.63 8.66 5.01
CA GLY A 16 -12.37 7.25 4.69
C GLY A 16 -12.89 6.27 5.74
N PRO A 17 -12.57 4.99 5.56
CA PRO A 17 -12.89 3.96 6.53
C PRO A 17 -12.31 4.24 7.92
N GLN A 18 -12.99 3.73 8.96
CA GLN A 18 -12.53 3.79 10.34
C GLN A 18 -11.45 2.74 10.62
N PHE A 19 -10.26 2.89 10.01
CA PHE A 19 -9.22 1.84 10.01
C PHE A 19 -8.85 1.37 11.42
N ARG A 20 -8.59 2.31 12.35
CA ARG A 20 -8.21 1.98 13.75
C ARG A 20 -9.29 1.22 14.49
N LYS A 21 -10.54 1.68 14.43
CA LYS A 21 -11.67 1.01 15.11
C LYS A 21 -11.96 -0.36 14.53
N LEU A 22 -11.89 -0.50 13.21
CA LEU A 22 -12.07 -1.79 12.56
C LEU A 22 -10.95 -2.75 12.96
N LEU A 23 -9.68 -2.30 12.95
CA LEU A 23 -8.55 -3.15 13.35
C LEU A 23 -8.70 -3.63 14.80
N ALA A 24 -9.13 -2.74 15.70
CA ALA A 24 -9.37 -3.07 17.10
C ALA A 24 -10.55 -4.04 17.33
N SER A 25 -11.46 -4.19 16.36
CA SER A 25 -12.63 -5.07 16.51
C SER A 25 -12.31 -6.56 16.37
N GLY A 26 -11.13 -6.91 15.84
CA GLY A 26 -10.72 -8.29 15.58
C GLY A 26 -11.39 -8.94 14.37
N ILE A 27 -12.25 -8.21 13.65
CA ILE A 27 -12.81 -8.66 12.37
C ILE A 27 -11.65 -8.85 11.38
N PRO A 28 -11.64 -9.91 10.56
CA PRO A 28 -10.67 -10.04 9.46
C PRO A 28 -10.72 -8.84 8.52
N LEU A 29 -9.58 -8.16 8.36
CA LEU A 29 -9.45 -6.96 7.54
C LEU A 29 -8.32 -7.08 6.54
N GLY A 30 -8.57 -6.60 5.34
CA GLY A 30 -7.59 -6.48 4.27
C GLY A 30 -7.83 -5.20 3.50
N MET A 31 -6.85 -4.77 2.72
CA MET A 31 -6.90 -3.55 1.93
C MET A 31 -6.79 -3.84 0.44
N SER A 32 -7.40 -2.97 -0.36
CA SER A 32 -7.26 -2.94 -1.81
C SER A 32 -7.33 -1.52 -2.35
N SER A 33 -6.96 -1.37 -3.62
CA SER A 33 -7.10 -0.11 -4.33
C SER A 33 -8.53 0.14 -4.82
N ASP A 34 -9.31 -0.90 -5.11
CA ASP A 34 -10.60 -0.84 -5.84
C ASP A 34 -10.47 -0.56 -7.37
N GLY A 35 -9.24 -0.63 -7.91
CA GLY A 35 -8.95 -0.59 -9.34
C GLY A 35 -8.89 0.82 -9.98
N MET A 36 -8.35 0.89 -11.21
CA MET A 36 -8.01 2.14 -11.94
C MET A 36 -9.17 3.09 -12.21
N GLN A 37 -10.41 2.61 -12.16
CA GLN A 37 -11.56 3.41 -12.58
C GLN A 37 -12.02 4.40 -11.50
N ILE A 38 -11.73 4.12 -10.24
CA ILE A 38 -12.22 4.90 -9.09
C ILE A 38 -11.13 5.25 -8.06
N SER A 39 -9.91 4.73 -8.25
CA SER A 39 -8.81 4.88 -7.31
C SER A 39 -7.44 4.70 -7.99
N THR A 40 -6.38 4.95 -7.24
CA THR A 40 -5.00 4.80 -7.74
C THR A 40 -4.55 3.35 -7.76
N MET A 41 -3.80 2.97 -8.81
CA MET A 41 -3.13 1.67 -8.91
C MET A 41 -2.07 1.45 -7.82
N SER A 42 -1.40 2.52 -7.43
CA SER A 42 -0.23 2.41 -6.56
C SER A 42 -0.66 1.99 -5.14
N PRO A 43 -0.14 0.86 -4.62
CA PRO A 43 -0.40 0.49 -3.23
C PRO A 43 0.19 1.53 -2.27
N TRP A 44 1.27 2.20 -2.67
CA TRP A 44 1.98 3.20 -1.87
C TRP A 44 1.13 4.43 -1.56
N ILE A 45 0.26 4.85 -2.49
CA ILE A 45 -0.70 5.94 -2.25
C ILE A 45 -1.74 5.52 -1.20
N ASN A 46 -2.22 4.28 -1.26
CA ASN A 46 -3.15 3.76 -0.27
C ASN A 46 -2.49 3.63 1.12
N LEU A 47 -1.23 3.17 1.17
CA LEU A 47 -0.44 3.11 2.40
C LEU A 47 -0.18 4.51 2.97
N TYR A 48 0.20 5.49 2.14
CA TYR A 48 0.31 6.89 2.51
C TYR A 48 -0.98 7.40 3.15
N TYR A 49 -2.13 7.13 2.52
CA TYR A 49 -3.42 7.55 3.05
C TYR A 49 -3.74 6.95 4.41
N VAL A 50 -3.46 5.66 4.62
CA VAL A 50 -3.70 4.98 5.91
C VAL A 50 -2.78 5.49 7.01
N VAL A 51 -1.52 5.76 6.68
CA VAL A 51 -0.53 6.25 7.65
C VAL A 51 -0.79 7.70 8.02
N THR A 52 -1.08 8.55 7.04
CA THR A 52 -1.18 10.00 7.26
C THR A 52 -2.60 10.51 7.48
N GLY A 53 -3.62 9.81 6.96
CA GLY A 53 -5.00 10.29 6.92
C GLY A 53 -5.23 11.46 5.96
N LYS A 54 -4.27 11.78 5.09
CA LYS A 54 -4.33 12.93 4.18
C LYS A 54 -4.82 12.57 2.78
N ASN A 55 -5.68 13.39 2.21
CA ASN A 55 -6.14 13.24 0.84
C ASN A 55 -5.10 13.73 -0.20
N ALA A 56 -5.40 13.61 -1.48
CA ALA A 56 -4.52 14.03 -2.58
C ALA A 56 -4.14 15.53 -2.55
N ARG A 57 -4.93 16.36 -1.86
CA ARG A 57 -4.68 17.80 -1.66
C ARG A 57 -3.85 18.09 -0.40
N GLY A 58 -3.36 17.06 0.29
CA GLY A 58 -2.64 17.18 1.56
C GLY A 58 -3.52 17.53 2.76
N GLN A 59 -4.84 17.53 2.60
CA GLN A 59 -5.76 17.86 3.69
C GLN A 59 -5.96 16.64 4.58
N MET A 60 -5.85 16.84 5.90
CA MET A 60 -6.19 15.82 6.88
C MET A 60 -7.69 15.54 6.85
N ILE A 61 -8.07 14.32 6.47
CA ILE A 61 -9.48 13.89 6.41
C ILE A 61 -9.79 12.70 7.31
N ASN A 62 -8.78 11.90 7.69
CA ASN A 62 -8.98 10.65 8.45
C ASN A 62 -8.01 10.50 9.63
N GLY A 63 -7.63 11.62 10.27
CA GLY A 63 -6.54 11.68 11.25
C GLY A 63 -6.76 10.86 12.53
N ASP A 64 -8.00 10.70 12.98
CA ASP A 64 -8.35 9.88 14.15
C ASP A 64 -8.37 8.38 13.84
N GLN A 65 -8.29 8.01 12.57
CA GLN A 65 -8.38 6.64 12.06
C GLN A 65 -7.09 6.17 11.37
N THR A 66 -5.95 6.82 11.56
CA THR A 66 -4.66 6.38 10.99
C THR A 66 -4.13 5.08 11.62
N LEU A 67 -3.27 4.36 10.90
CA LEU A 67 -2.56 3.19 11.39
C LEU A 67 -1.04 3.35 11.24
N GLY A 68 -0.27 2.60 12.04
CA GLY A 68 1.18 2.52 11.87
C GLY A 68 1.57 1.78 10.59
N ARG A 69 2.78 2.05 10.08
CA ARG A 69 3.29 1.47 8.83
C ARG A 69 3.22 -0.06 8.77
N LYS A 70 3.50 -0.72 9.89
CA LYS A 70 3.45 -2.20 10.04
C LYS A 70 2.04 -2.75 9.87
N ASP A 71 1.04 -2.14 10.49
CA ASP A 71 -0.36 -2.56 10.33
C ASP A 71 -0.84 -2.30 8.91
N ALA A 72 -0.51 -1.12 8.36
CA ALA A 72 -0.88 -0.75 7.00
C ALA A 72 -0.35 -1.75 5.96
N ILE A 73 0.94 -2.12 6.03
CA ILE A 73 1.51 -3.07 5.07
C ILE A 73 0.94 -4.49 5.27
N ARG A 74 0.66 -4.92 6.50
CA ARG A 74 0.02 -6.23 6.78
C ARG A 74 -1.38 -6.32 6.19
N LEU A 75 -2.16 -5.23 6.26
CA LEU A 75 -3.48 -5.16 5.63
C LEU A 75 -3.42 -5.30 4.11
N TYR A 76 -2.33 -4.84 3.48
CA TYR A 76 -2.12 -4.95 2.04
C TYR A 76 -1.47 -6.29 1.61
N THR A 77 -0.97 -7.08 2.55
CA THR A 77 -0.22 -8.32 2.30
C THR A 77 -0.83 -9.50 3.04
N ALA A 78 -0.31 -9.85 4.22
CA ALA A 78 -0.67 -11.04 4.99
C ALA A 78 -2.18 -11.20 5.18
N ASN A 79 -2.88 -10.13 5.53
CA ASN A 79 -4.30 -10.26 5.87
C ASN A 79 -5.20 -10.46 4.64
N ASN A 80 -4.74 -10.13 3.44
CA ASN A 80 -5.48 -10.43 2.22
C ASN A 80 -5.56 -11.94 1.96
N GLY A 81 -4.67 -12.74 2.54
CA GLY A 81 -4.71 -14.20 2.49
C GLY A 81 -6.05 -14.77 2.96
N TRP A 82 -6.66 -14.19 4.00
CA TRP A 82 -7.95 -14.64 4.54
C TRP A 82 -9.10 -14.54 3.53
N PHE A 83 -9.14 -13.45 2.76
CA PHE A 83 -10.17 -13.27 1.73
C PHE A 83 -9.99 -14.21 0.55
N LEU A 84 -8.76 -14.70 0.34
CA LEU A 84 -8.40 -15.61 -0.75
C LEU A 84 -8.35 -17.07 -0.31
N ARG A 85 -8.53 -17.37 0.99
CA ARG A 85 -8.29 -18.69 1.59
C ARG A 85 -6.91 -19.24 1.22
N ALA A 86 -5.90 -18.37 1.31
CA ALA A 86 -4.54 -18.60 0.86
C ALA A 86 -3.51 -18.15 1.90
N GLU A 87 -3.87 -18.13 3.18
CA GLU A 87 -2.99 -17.77 4.29
C GLU A 87 -1.75 -18.67 4.36
N ASP A 88 -1.86 -19.92 3.91
CA ASP A 88 -0.79 -20.91 3.80
C ASP A 88 0.09 -20.74 2.54
N LYS A 89 -0.29 -19.84 1.62
CA LYS A 89 0.37 -19.70 0.30
C LYS A 89 0.87 -18.30 -0.01
N LEU A 90 0.22 -17.25 0.51
CA LEU A 90 0.43 -15.86 0.10
C LEU A 90 0.59 -14.91 1.30
N GLY A 91 1.10 -13.71 1.01
CA GLY A 91 1.00 -12.54 1.88
C GLY A 91 2.13 -12.36 2.91
N THR A 92 3.00 -13.35 3.10
CA THR A 92 4.19 -13.26 3.96
C THR A 92 5.37 -13.99 3.34
N ILE A 93 6.58 -13.67 3.81
CA ILE A 93 7.82 -14.33 3.40
C ILE A 93 8.14 -15.42 4.42
N GLU A 94 7.76 -16.65 4.10
CA GLU A 94 7.92 -17.83 4.95
C GLU A 94 8.19 -19.06 4.06
N GLU A 95 8.94 -20.04 4.57
CA GLU A 95 9.17 -21.30 3.84
C GLU A 95 7.84 -22.01 3.53
N GLY A 96 7.74 -22.58 2.33
CA GLY A 96 6.53 -23.26 1.86
C GLY A 96 5.50 -22.37 1.15
N LYS A 97 5.61 -21.04 1.24
CA LYS A 97 4.75 -20.10 0.49
C LYS A 97 5.26 -19.84 -0.92
N LEU A 98 4.44 -19.23 -1.77
CA LEU A 98 4.85 -18.84 -3.12
C LEU A 98 5.99 -17.82 -3.05
N GLY A 99 6.92 -17.91 -4.01
CA GLY A 99 8.02 -16.96 -4.18
C GLY A 99 7.56 -15.63 -4.78
N ASP A 100 6.60 -14.98 -4.13
CA ASP A 100 6.04 -13.69 -4.50
C ASP A 100 6.64 -12.60 -3.61
N LEU A 101 7.48 -11.73 -4.17
CA LEU A 101 8.12 -10.65 -3.41
C LEU A 101 8.36 -9.41 -4.27
N VAL A 102 8.53 -8.28 -3.59
CA VAL A 102 8.96 -7.02 -4.19
C VAL A 102 10.15 -6.46 -3.44
N VAL A 103 11.07 -5.84 -4.18
CA VAL A 103 12.10 -4.96 -3.62
C VAL A 103 11.64 -3.53 -3.84
N VAL A 104 11.71 -2.71 -2.79
CA VAL A 104 11.17 -1.34 -2.80
C VAL A 104 12.31 -0.35 -2.99
N SER A 105 12.02 0.78 -3.65
CA SER A 105 13.02 1.81 -3.96
C SER A 105 13.69 2.49 -2.76
N ALA A 106 13.14 2.32 -1.55
CA ALA A 106 13.71 2.79 -0.29
C ALA A 106 13.12 1.98 0.88
N ASP A 107 13.75 2.06 2.06
CA ASP A 107 13.27 1.37 3.26
C ASP A 107 11.99 2.02 3.81
N TYR A 108 10.86 1.37 3.56
CA TYR A 108 9.54 1.81 4.04
C TYR A 108 9.45 1.88 5.58
N PHE A 109 10.27 1.13 6.32
CA PHE A 109 10.22 1.13 7.79
C PHE A 109 11.15 2.16 8.43
N ASP A 110 12.07 2.76 7.68
CA ASP A 110 12.92 3.85 8.15
C ASP A 110 12.23 5.21 7.91
N GLU A 111 11.71 5.80 8.99
CA GLU A 111 11.03 7.11 8.94
C GLU A 111 11.97 8.28 8.65
N ARG A 112 13.29 8.13 8.84
CA ARG A 112 14.27 9.15 8.49
C ARG A 112 14.57 9.11 7.00
N ALA A 113 14.74 7.91 6.45
CA ALA A 113 14.99 7.72 5.02
C ALA A 113 13.72 7.99 4.19
N VAL A 114 12.56 7.58 4.70
CA VAL A 114 11.26 7.77 4.07
C VAL A 114 10.35 8.47 5.07
N PRO A 115 10.31 9.81 5.11
CA PRO A 115 9.29 10.54 5.85
C PRO A 115 7.89 10.16 5.36
N ASP A 116 6.86 10.32 6.21
CA ASP A 116 5.49 9.92 5.87
C ASP A 116 5.00 10.51 4.54
N GLU A 117 5.37 11.76 4.24
CA GLU A 117 5.02 12.42 2.97
C GLU A 117 5.62 11.75 1.73
N SER A 118 6.75 11.05 1.88
CA SER A 118 7.46 10.38 0.80
C SER A 118 7.02 8.93 0.58
N ILE A 119 6.12 8.39 1.42
CA ILE A 119 5.59 7.02 1.22
C ILE A 119 4.96 6.86 -0.16
N LYS A 120 4.23 7.87 -0.63
CA LYS A 120 3.52 7.85 -1.93
C LYS A 120 4.45 7.79 -3.15
N ASP A 121 5.73 8.10 -2.97
CA ASP A 121 6.76 8.12 -4.02
C ASP A 121 7.51 6.79 -4.14
N LEU A 122 7.25 5.85 -3.23
CA LEU A 122 7.81 4.51 -3.28
C LEU A 122 7.32 3.75 -4.53
N ARG A 123 8.15 2.83 -5.00
CA ARG A 123 7.81 1.91 -6.10
C ARG A 123 8.58 0.60 -5.96
N SER A 124 8.11 -0.43 -6.64
CA SER A 124 8.88 -1.66 -6.81
C SER A 124 10.06 -1.40 -7.74
N VAL A 125 11.24 -1.90 -7.40
CA VAL A 125 12.45 -1.93 -8.25
C VAL A 125 12.82 -3.36 -8.66
N LEU A 126 12.16 -4.36 -8.10
CA LEU A 126 12.24 -5.76 -8.53
C LEU A 126 10.93 -6.43 -8.13
N THR A 127 10.29 -7.16 -9.04
CA THR A 127 9.10 -7.97 -8.74
C THR A 127 9.36 -9.40 -9.13
N VAL A 128 9.12 -10.32 -8.19
CA VAL A 128 9.20 -11.76 -8.40
C VAL A 128 7.81 -12.34 -8.17
N VAL A 129 7.37 -13.20 -9.09
CA VAL A 129 6.08 -13.92 -9.00
C VAL A 129 6.35 -15.40 -9.23
N GLY A 130 5.94 -16.24 -8.28
CA GLY A 130 6.15 -17.68 -8.31
C GLY A 130 7.63 -18.07 -8.46
N GLY A 131 8.54 -17.29 -7.88
CA GLY A 131 9.99 -17.49 -8.00
C GLY A 131 10.61 -17.02 -9.32
N LYS A 132 9.86 -16.35 -10.19
CA LYS A 132 10.36 -15.80 -11.46
C LYS A 132 10.40 -14.28 -11.41
N VAL A 133 11.53 -13.69 -11.81
CA VAL A 133 11.64 -12.23 -11.98
C VAL A 133 10.75 -11.81 -13.17
N VAL A 134 9.78 -10.95 -12.91
CA VAL A 134 8.84 -10.41 -13.93
C VAL A 134 9.01 -8.91 -14.16
N TYR A 135 9.75 -8.23 -13.28
CA TYR A 135 10.12 -6.83 -13.42
C TYR A 135 11.47 -6.61 -12.72
N ASP A 136 12.36 -5.84 -13.34
CA ASP A 136 13.68 -5.51 -12.82
C ASP A 136 14.06 -4.08 -13.22
N ASP A 137 14.26 -3.24 -12.20
CA ASP A 137 14.77 -1.87 -12.30
C ASP A 137 15.89 -1.63 -11.25
N LEU A 138 16.60 -2.68 -10.85
CA LEU A 138 17.66 -2.56 -9.83
C LEU A 138 18.78 -1.60 -10.28
N ASN A 139 19.00 -1.48 -11.59
CA ASN A 139 19.99 -0.59 -12.19
C ASN A 139 19.45 0.81 -12.54
N GLY A 140 18.18 1.11 -12.24
CA GLY A 140 17.57 2.42 -12.46
C GLY A 140 17.27 2.78 -13.91
N HIS A 141 17.24 1.80 -14.82
CA HIS A 141 16.90 2.00 -16.23
C HIS A 141 15.47 2.50 -16.44
N SER A 142 14.55 2.24 -15.49
CA SER A 142 13.14 2.64 -15.60
C SER A 142 12.86 4.08 -15.22
N LYS A 143 13.84 4.81 -14.64
CA LYS A 143 13.69 6.25 -14.36
C LYS A 143 13.38 7.05 -15.63
N ASP A 144 13.74 6.55 -16.80
CA ASP A 144 13.43 7.20 -18.07
C ASP A 144 11.94 7.12 -18.43
N TYR A 145 11.24 6.06 -18.02
CA TYR A 145 9.79 5.91 -18.25
C TYR A 145 8.95 6.82 -17.34
N TRP A 146 9.43 7.16 -16.14
CA TRP A 146 8.73 8.04 -15.20
C TRP A 146 9.07 9.53 -15.35
N LYS A 147 10.16 9.85 -16.06
CA LYS A 147 10.49 11.23 -16.50
C LYS A 147 9.67 11.68 -17.70
N ALA A 148 9.12 10.74 -18.48
CA ALA A 148 8.10 11.05 -19.47
C ALA A 148 6.80 11.33 -18.70
N GLY A 149 6.61 12.61 -18.35
CA GLY A 149 5.48 13.08 -17.57
C GLY A 149 4.17 12.40 -17.97
N MET A 150 3.45 11.89 -16.98
CA MET A 150 1.99 11.88 -17.10
C MET A 150 1.56 13.34 -17.31
N PRO A 151 0.59 13.59 -18.20
CA PRO A 151 0.38 14.87 -18.89
C PRO A 151 0.53 16.13 -18.03
#